data_AF-A0A2D9A858-F1
#
_entry.id   AF-A0A2D9A858-F1
#
_cell.length_a   1.000
_cell.length_b   1.000
_cell.length_c   1.000
_cell.angle_alpha   90.00
_cell.angle_beta   90.00
_cell.angle_gamma   90.00
#
_symmetry.space_group_name_H-M   'P 1'
#
loop_
_entity.id
_entity.type
_entity.pdbx_description
1 polymer ?
#
loop_
_entity_poly.entity_id
_entity_poly.type
_entity_poly.pdbx_seq_one_letter_code
_entity_poly.pdbx_strand_id
1 'polypeptide(L)'
;MDFSPTMDDTSGGRDRHTWTARHYRPPWWLRGAHGQTLAGKFLRPAPDSMLETERLETSDGDFLDIAWMPETDPNAPLVLVLHGLEGHTRRGYMVQTFLALADCGMRAVGMNFRGCSGEMNRKPRFYHSGETEDLGFVFGLLRRRFPTRPLMAIGFSLGGNILLKFLGERGANDTPAFSAAVAISVPYDLSAGADALERRGMTRVYAGYFLRSLVGKVRAKKEILANVLDLEAVWASATIRDFDDAATAKLHGFAGAEDYYHKSSSRRFVQSIRVPTLLIHARDDPFLAAAALPLPTIEANSFLTLVLTDRGGHVGFLEGGLPWNPTFWVEEQIASFLVHCHQGASTTNPDATPILPGWVDPNTENL
;
A
#
# COMPACT_ATOMS: atom_id res chain seq x y z
N MET A 1 -15.23 -64.77 21.30
CA MET A 1 -14.79 -64.23 19.99
C MET A 1 -15.84 -63.21 19.61
N ASP A 2 -15.84 -62.07 20.30
CA ASP A 2 -14.98 -60.91 20.03
C ASP A 2 -15.58 -60.13 18.85
N PHE A 3 -15.88 -58.84 18.90
CA PHE A 3 -15.76 -57.74 19.86
C PHE A 3 -16.62 -56.64 19.18
N SER A 4 -17.53 -55.98 19.89
CA SER A 4 -17.95 -54.65 19.47
C SER A 4 -16.77 -53.68 19.66
N PRO A 5 -16.65 -52.63 18.83
CA PRO A 5 -16.37 -51.33 19.40
C PRO A 5 -17.35 -50.25 18.91
N THR A 6 -17.86 -49.54 19.90
CA THR A 6 -18.34 -48.16 19.90
C THR A 6 -17.21 -47.15 19.63
N MET A 7 -17.60 -45.92 19.28
CA MET A 7 -16.79 -44.68 19.22
C MET A 7 -15.80 -44.61 18.04
N ASP A 8 -15.63 -43.50 17.32
CA ASP A 8 -15.87 -42.11 17.69
C ASP A 8 -16.21 -41.28 16.45
N ASP A 9 -17.24 -40.45 16.58
CA ASP A 9 -17.45 -39.29 15.73
C ASP A 9 -16.32 -38.30 16.01
N THR A 10 -15.28 -38.35 15.18
CA THR A 10 -14.30 -37.27 15.05
C THR A 10 -14.29 -36.77 13.60
N SER A 11 -15.49 -36.51 13.07
CA SER A 11 -15.65 -35.69 11.87
C SER A 11 -15.64 -34.17 12.18
N GLY A 12 -14.99 -33.77 13.27
CA GLY A 12 -14.57 -32.38 13.54
C GLY A 12 -13.44 -31.93 12.59
N GLY A 13 -13.66 -32.06 11.29
CA GLY A 13 -12.72 -31.74 10.24
C GLY A 13 -12.73 -30.25 9.90
N ARG A 14 -11.75 -29.52 10.45
CA ARG A 14 -11.18 -28.30 9.85
C ARG A 14 -12.13 -27.12 9.54
N ASP A 15 -12.92 -26.63 10.50
CA ASP A 15 -13.39 -25.24 10.44
C ASP A 15 -12.29 -24.29 10.96
N ARG A 16 -11.21 -24.15 10.19
CA ARG A 16 -10.14 -23.18 10.46
C ARG A 16 -10.46 -21.88 9.70
N HIS A 17 -10.60 -20.80 10.46
CA HIS A 17 -11.01 -19.47 10.03
C HIS A 17 -10.00 -18.83 9.05
N THR A 18 -9.98 -19.24 7.78
CA THR A 18 -9.19 -18.58 6.74
C THR A 18 -10.00 -17.44 6.12
N TRP A 19 -9.46 -16.22 6.10
CA TRP A 19 -10.05 -15.13 5.32
C TRP A 19 -10.02 -15.47 3.82
N THR A 20 -11.12 -15.19 3.13
CA THR A 20 -11.25 -15.38 1.68
C THR A 20 -11.74 -14.10 1.03
N ALA A 21 -11.05 -13.66 -0.03
CA ALA A 21 -11.51 -12.52 -0.81
C ALA A 21 -12.84 -12.82 -1.52
N ARG A 22 -13.71 -11.82 -1.59
CA ARG A 22 -14.88 -11.86 -2.46
C ARG A 22 -14.44 -11.90 -3.92
N HIS A 23 -15.09 -12.71 -4.74
CA HIS A 23 -14.84 -12.73 -6.19
C HIS A 23 -14.97 -11.32 -6.79
N TYR A 24 -13.98 -10.90 -7.58
CA TYR A 24 -13.94 -9.60 -8.26
C TYR A 24 -14.62 -9.66 -9.63
N ARG A 25 -15.60 -8.77 -9.89
CA ARG A 25 -16.34 -8.72 -11.17
C ARG A 25 -16.20 -7.34 -11.86
N PRO A 26 -15.19 -7.15 -12.73
CA PRO A 26 -14.96 -5.85 -13.36
C PRO A 26 -16.19 -5.40 -14.19
N PRO A 27 -16.55 -4.10 -14.19
CA PRO A 27 -17.70 -3.60 -14.93
C PRO A 27 -17.57 -3.88 -16.42
N TRP A 28 -18.66 -4.35 -17.05
CA TRP A 28 -18.65 -4.72 -18.46
C TRP A 28 -18.31 -3.54 -19.39
N TRP A 29 -18.57 -2.31 -18.96
CA TRP A 29 -18.30 -1.06 -19.67
C TRP A 29 -16.88 -0.51 -19.40
N LEU A 30 -16.19 -1.01 -18.39
CA LEU A 30 -14.85 -0.58 -17.99
C LEU A 30 -13.82 -1.68 -18.27
N ARG A 31 -13.68 -2.01 -19.55
CA ARG A 31 -12.74 -3.05 -20.00
C ARG A 31 -11.37 -2.45 -20.27
N GLY A 32 -10.35 -3.03 -19.64
CA GLY A 32 -8.94 -2.79 -19.94
C GLY A 32 -8.17 -2.05 -18.84
N ALA A 33 -6.88 -2.36 -18.78
CA ALA A 33 -5.88 -1.85 -17.83
C ALA A 33 -5.96 -0.34 -17.59
N HIS A 34 -5.89 0.45 -18.66
CA HIS A 34 -5.88 1.91 -18.59
C HIS A 34 -7.24 2.48 -18.19
N GLY A 35 -8.33 1.86 -18.65
CA GLY A 35 -9.70 2.27 -18.28
C GLY A 35 -9.91 2.14 -16.78
N GLN A 36 -9.61 0.98 -16.20
CA GLN A 36 -9.67 0.74 -14.76
C GLN A 36 -8.80 1.71 -13.96
N THR A 37 -7.57 1.94 -14.41
CA THR A 37 -6.64 2.88 -13.79
C THR A 37 -7.17 4.32 -13.77
N LEU A 38 -7.68 4.80 -14.91
CA LEU A 38 -8.23 6.15 -15.03
C LEU A 38 -9.54 6.31 -14.25
N ALA A 39 -10.45 5.34 -14.37
CA ALA A 39 -11.70 5.35 -13.63
C ALA A 39 -11.47 5.30 -12.13
N GLY A 40 -10.49 4.54 -11.65
CA GLY A 40 -10.13 4.53 -10.24
C GLY A 40 -9.61 5.86 -9.72
N LYS A 41 -9.01 6.67 -10.60
CA LYS A 41 -8.60 8.05 -10.30
C LYS A 41 -9.77 9.03 -10.31
N PHE A 42 -10.70 8.92 -11.25
CA PHE A 42 -11.71 9.96 -11.53
C PHE A 42 -13.12 9.68 -11.00
N LEU A 43 -13.51 8.42 -10.85
CA LEU A 43 -14.87 8.04 -10.45
C LEU A 43 -15.04 7.84 -8.94
N ARG A 44 -13.95 7.84 -8.17
CA ARG A 44 -14.00 7.75 -6.71
C ARG A 44 -14.32 9.12 -6.10
N PRO A 45 -15.46 9.28 -5.40
CA PRO A 45 -15.75 10.50 -4.68
C PRO A 45 -14.70 10.76 -3.59
N ALA A 46 -14.38 12.04 -3.39
CA ALA A 46 -13.46 12.49 -2.35
C ALA A 46 -14.10 13.65 -1.58
N PRO A 47 -15.09 13.40 -0.70
CA PRO A 47 -15.63 14.44 0.17
C PRO A 47 -14.52 14.95 1.12
N ASP A 48 -14.00 16.15 0.84
CA ASP A 48 -12.87 16.75 1.56
C ASP A 48 -13.20 17.17 3.01
N SER A 49 -14.48 17.32 3.36
CA SER A 49 -14.93 18.01 4.57
C SER A 49 -14.73 17.27 5.89
N MET A 50 -14.15 16.06 5.88
CA MET A 50 -14.11 15.19 7.07
C MET A 50 -12.71 15.01 7.68
N LEU A 51 -11.64 15.49 7.02
CA LEU A 51 -10.27 15.20 7.43
C LEU A 51 -9.67 16.32 8.29
N GLU A 52 -9.25 15.99 9.50
CA GLU A 52 -8.50 16.89 10.37
C GLU A 52 -6.99 16.72 10.12
N THR A 53 -6.31 17.77 9.66
CA THR A 53 -4.88 17.71 9.37
C THR A 53 -4.06 18.09 10.61
N GLU A 54 -3.07 17.26 10.94
CA GLU A 54 -2.09 17.51 11.99
C GLU A 54 -0.68 17.55 11.39
N ARG A 55 0.08 18.60 11.72
CA ARG A 55 1.50 18.71 11.37
C ARG A 55 2.38 18.11 12.46
N LEU A 56 3.25 17.20 12.05
CA LEU A 56 4.26 16.56 12.89
C LEU A 56 5.63 17.13 12.56
N GLU A 57 6.27 17.74 13.54
CA GLU A 57 7.66 18.18 13.43
C GLU A 57 8.59 16.97 13.52
N THR A 58 9.50 16.85 12.55
CA THR A 58 10.46 15.74 12.44
C THR A 58 11.78 16.11 13.08
N SER A 59 12.55 15.11 13.52
CA SER A 59 13.82 15.33 14.23
C SER A 59 14.90 16.01 13.38
N ASP A 60 14.81 15.93 12.05
CA ASP A 60 15.71 16.66 11.16
C ASP A 60 15.33 18.15 11.02
N GLY A 61 14.22 18.60 11.60
CA GLY A 61 13.71 19.98 11.51
C GLY A 61 12.85 20.23 10.28
N ASP A 62 12.32 19.16 9.67
CA ASP A 62 11.29 19.21 8.63
C ASP A 62 9.91 18.91 9.23
N PHE A 63 8.91 18.67 8.39
CA PHE A 63 7.59 18.24 8.85
C PHE A 63 6.97 17.13 7.99
N LEU A 64 6.00 16.45 8.59
CA LEU A 64 5.05 15.54 7.93
C LEU A 64 3.64 15.95 8.32
N ASP A 65 2.72 16.00 7.37
CA ASP A 65 1.30 16.25 7.66
C ASP A 65 0.52 14.94 7.59
N ILE A 66 -0.16 14.60 8.68
CA ILE A 66 -1.09 13.46 8.72
C ILE A 66 -2.54 13.97 8.73
N ALA A 67 -3.46 13.17 8.22
CA ALA A 67 -4.87 13.48 8.14
C ALA A 67 -5.68 12.43 8.92
N TRP A 68 -6.44 12.88 9.90
CA TRP A 68 -7.26 12.04 10.76
C TRP A 68 -8.68 11.96 10.25
N MET A 69 -9.25 10.75 10.26
CA MET A 69 -10.70 10.61 10.32
C MET A 69 -11.21 10.99 11.72
N PRO A 70 -12.44 11.52 11.82
CA PRO A 70 -13.06 11.84 13.10
C PRO A 70 -13.05 10.64 14.04
N GLU A 71 -12.83 10.90 15.33
CA GLU A 71 -12.88 9.85 16.34
C GLU A 71 -14.33 9.53 16.70
N THR A 72 -14.76 8.30 16.42
CA THR A 72 -16.08 7.79 16.81
C THR A 72 -16.00 6.89 18.04
N ASP A 73 -14.89 6.17 18.23
CA ASP A 73 -14.61 5.31 19.39
C ASP A 73 -13.11 5.44 19.80
N PRO A 74 -12.81 5.81 21.06
CA PRO A 74 -11.44 5.86 21.58
C PRO A 74 -10.69 4.53 21.55
N ASN A 75 -11.40 3.40 21.52
CA ASN A 75 -10.82 2.05 21.50
C ASN A 75 -10.74 1.43 20.11
N ALA A 76 -11.32 2.06 19.08
CA ALA A 76 -11.31 1.54 17.71
C ALA A 76 -9.89 1.23 17.23
N PRO A 77 -9.65 0.15 16.46
CA PRO A 77 -8.38 -0.07 15.78
C PRO A 77 -7.96 1.15 14.96
N LEU A 78 -6.67 1.48 15.00
CA LEU A 78 -6.07 2.52 14.18
C LEU A 78 -5.49 1.92 12.91
N VAL A 79 -5.71 2.60 11.78
CA VAL A 79 -5.19 2.15 10.49
C VAL A 79 -4.40 3.28 9.82
N LEU A 80 -3.08 3.12 9.72
CA LEU A 80 -2.21 4.05 9.03
C LEU A 80 -2.22 3.79 7.53
N VAL A 81 -2.59 4.78 6.72
CA VAL A 81 -2.75 4.62 5.27
C VAL A 81 -1.72 5.47 4.50
N LEU A 82 -0.99 4.82 3.60
CA LEU A 82 0.07 5.40 2.78
C LEU A 82 -0.35 5.49 1.32
N HIS A 83 -0.24 6.69 0.75
CA HIS A 83 -0.60 6.94 -0.65
C HIS A 83 0.48 6.49 -1.63
N GLY A 84 0.15 6.44 -2.92
CA GLY A 84 1.09 6.15 -4.02
C GLY A 84 1.93 7.36 -4.47
N LEU A 85 2.71 7.18 -5.53
CA LEU A 85 3.54 8.23 -6.14
C LEU A 85 2.70 9.49 -6.46
N GLU A 86 3.16 10.65 -6.01
CA GLU A 86 2.53 11.97 -6.18
C GLU A 86 1.05 12.02 -5.73
N GLY A 87 0.70 11.17 -4.76
CA GLY A 87 -0.59 11.12 -4.08
C GLY A 87 -0.70 12.11 -2.91
N HIS A 88 -1.80 12.01 -2.17
CA HIS A 88 -2.07 12.71 -0.90
C HIS A 88 -3.33 12.11 -0.26
N THR A 89 -3.61 12.44 1.01
CA THR A 89 -4.74 11.87 1.77
C THR A 89 -6.13 12.20 1.21
N ARG A 90 -6.26 13.31 0.49
CA ARG A 90 -7.52 13.71 -0.20
C ARG A 90 -7.78 13.03 -1.55
N ARG A 91 -6.97 12.04 -1.98
CA ARG A 91 -7.24 11.32 -3.23
C ARG A 91 -8.47 10.40 -3.05
N GLY A 92 -9.27 10.23 -4.10
CA GLY A 92 -10.50 9.42 -4.05
C GLY A 92 -10.30 8.02 -3.46
N TYR A 93 -9.27 7.27 -3.88
CA TYR A 93 -8.99 5.95 -3.29
C TYR A 93 -8.60 5.99 -1.80
N MET A 94 -7.93 7.06 -1.36
CA MET A 94 -7.60 7.25 0.06
C MET A 94 -8.88 7.52 0.85
N VAL A 95 -9.71 8.45 0.39
CA VAL A 95 -10.96 8.82 1.06
C VAL A 95 -11.96 7.67 1.09
N GLN A 96 -12.12 6.93 -0.01
CA GLN A 96 -12.99 5.74 -0.04
C GLN A 96 -12.48 4.64 0.89
N THR A 97 -11.15 4.47 1.01
CA THR A 97 -10.57 3.56 2.01
C THR A 97 -10.89 4.03 3.43
N PHE A 98 -10.77 5.32 3.72
CA PHE A 98 -11.12 5.87 5.04
C PHE A 98 -12.57 5.64 5.41
N LEU A 99 -13.49 5.81 4.45
CA LEU A 99 -14.91 5.57 4.62
C LEU A 99 -15.20 4.08 4.88
N ALA A 100 -14.64 3.18 4.06
CA ALA A 100 -14.81 1.74 4.24
C ALA A 100 -14.30 1.25 5.62
N LEU A 101 -13.22 1.85 6.12
CA LEU A 101 -12.71 1.58 7.47
C LEU A 101 -13.62 2.13 8.57
N ALA A 102 -14.15 3.35 8.39
CA ALA A 102 -15.07 3.95 9.34
C ALA A 102 -16.37 3.13 9.45
N ASP A 103 -16.89 2.63 8.32
CA ASP A 103 -18.08 1.78 8.25
C ASP A 103 -17.92 0.46 9.02
N CYS A 104 -16.69 -0.02 9.19
CA CYS A 104 -16.38 -1.20 10.00
C CYS A 104 -15.79 -0.87 11.39
N GLY A 105 -15.97 0.36 11.88
CA GLY A 105 -15.58 0.76 13.23
C GLY A 105 -14.08 0.93 13.45
N MET A 106 -13.31 1.15 12.39
CA MET A 106 -11.88 1.45 12.46
C MET A 106 -11.61 2.93 12.18
N ARG A 107 -10.61 3.50 12.87
CA ARG A 107 -10.22 4.89 12.67
C ARG A 107 -9.00 4.97 11.76
N ALA A 108 -9.17 5.61 10.60
CA ALA A 108 -8.07 5.81 9.67
C ALA A 108 -7.25 7.06 10.00
N VAL A 109 -5.95 6.97 9.77
CA VAL A 109 -5.00 8.09 9.73
C VAL A 109 -4.17 8.00 8.46
N GLY A 110 -4.30 8.99 7.59
CA GLY A 110 -3.54 9.07 6.36
C GLY A 110 -2.24 9.83 6.56
N MET A 111 -1.14 9.33 6.03
CA MET A 111 0.13 10.05 6.01
C MET A 111 0.35 10.70 4.65
N ASN A 112 0.58 12.02 4.61
CA ASN A 112 1.14 12.65 3.42
C ASN A 112 2.66 12.54 3.44
N PHE A 113 3.22 12.03 2.35
CA PHE A 113 4.66 12.04 2.15
C PHE A 113 5.19 13.48 2.03
N ARG A 114 6.49 13.68 2.29
CA ARG A 114 7.13 15.00 2.23
C ARG A 114 6.86 15.69 0.89
N GLY A 115 6.33 16.92 0.95
CA GLY A 115 5.98 17.70 -0.23
C GLY A 115 4.68 17.28 -0.94
N CYS A 116 3.84 16.44 -0.32
CA CYS A 116 2.58 15.99 -0.90
C CYS A 116 1.32 16.56 -0.21
N SER A 117 1.44 17.21 0.96
CA SER A 117 0.30 17.72 1.71
C SER A 117 -0.30 19.04 1.19
N GLY A 118 0.31 19.62 0.14
CA GLY A 118 -0.02 20.94 -0.40
C GLY A 118 1.04 22.01 -0.08
N GLU A 119 1.94 21.72 0.85
CA GLU A 119 3.10 22.55 1.18
C GLU A 119 4.39 21.77 0.90
N MET A 120 5.41 22.45 0.37
CA MET A 120 6.73 21.87 0.20
C MET A 120 7.43 21.70 1.55
N ASN A 121 8.01 20.53 1.77
CA ASN A 121 8.82 20.26 2.96
C ASN A 121 10.09 21.13 2.96
N ARG A 122 10.62 21.42 4.16
CA ARG A 122 11.66 22.43 4.39
C ARG A 122 13.05 21.99 3.95
N LYS A 123 13.37 20.70 4.05
CA LYS A 123 14.73 20.17 3.82
C LYS A 123 14.98 19.87 2.34
N PRO A 124 16.24 19.81 1.88
CA PRO A 124 16.57 19.45 0.49
C PRO A 124 16.24 18.00 0.09
N ARG A 125 15.59 17.20 0.94
CA ARG A 125 15.11 15.84 0.60
C ARG A 125 13.63 15.84 0.19
N PHE A 126 13.19 14.77 -0.46
CA PHE A 126 11.78 14.45 -0.68
C PHE A 126 11.47 13.07 -0.09
N TYR A 127 10.30 12.53 -0.36
CA TYR A 127 10.06 11.10 -0.15
C TYR A 127 10.57 10.31 -1.37
N HIS A 128 10.80 9.01 -1.19
CA HIS A 128 11.14 8.09 -2.26
C HIS A 128 10.59 6.68 -1.92
N SER A 129 10.58 5.76 -2.89
CA SER A 129 10.06 4.39 -2.71
C SER A 129 10.74 3.57 -1.60
N GLY A 130 11.89 4.02 -1.08
CA GLY A 130 12.61 3.35 0.02
C GLY A 130 12.49 4.04 1.37
N GLU A 131 11.66 5.09 1.48
CA GLU A 131 11.53 5.98 2.63
C GLU A 131 10.81 5.30 3.80
N THR A 132 11.53 4.46 4.54
CA THR A 132 11.00 3.75 5.71
C THR A 132 11.22 4.51 7.02
N GLU A 133 12.05 5.57 7.03
CA GLU A 133 12.33 6.39 8.22
C GLU A 133 11.10 7.20 8.64
N ASP A 134 10.49 7.93 7.69
CA ASP A 134 9.30 8.73 7.97
C ASP A 134 8.11 7.85 8.41
N LEU A 135 7.95 6.65 7.79
CA LEU A 135 6.96 5.66 8.24
C LEU A 135 7.25 5.19 9.67
N GLY A 136 8.51 4.88 9.98
CA GLY A 136 8.93 4.47 11.32
C GLY A 136 8.69 5.55 12.38
N PHE A 137 8.91 6.82 12.02
CA PHE A 137 8.62 7.97 12.86
C PHE A 137 7.12 8.07 13.20
N VAL A 138 6.25 8.03 12.18
CA VAL A 138 4.79 8.10 12.37
C VAL A 138 4.29 6.88 13.14
N PHE A 139 4.76 5.68 12.80
CA PHE A 139 4.45 4.45 13.55
C PHE A 139 4.79 4.60 15.03
N GLY A 140 6.01 5.03 15.34
CA GLY A 140 6.47 5.20 16.72
C GLY A 140 5.66 6.26 17.48
N LEU A 141 5.28 7.35 16.82
CA LEU A 141 4.41 8.37 17.40
C LEU A 141 3.03 7.80 17.73
N LEU A 142 2.38 7.14 16.77
CA LEU A 142 1.05 6.54 16.95
C LEU A 142 1.07 5.53 18.08
N ARG A 143 2.10 4.69 18.13
CA ARG A 143 2.24 3.68 19.18
C ARG A 143 2.46 4.29 20.57
N ARG A 144 3.16 5.41 20.69
CA ARG A 144 3.29 6.15 21.96
C ARG A 144 1.99 6.80 22.40
N ARG A 145 1.23 7.40 21.47
CA ARG A 145 -0.06 8.05 21.76
C ARG A 145 -1.15 7.04 22.10
N PHE A 146 -1.10 5.87 21.46
CA PHE A 146 -2.11 4.83 21.55
C PHE A 146 -1.48 3.45 21.83
N PRO A 147 -0.90 3.26 23.04
CA PRO A 147 -0.10 2.08 23.36
C PRO A 147 -0.90 0.77 23.32
N THR A 148 -2.20 0.81 23.61
CA THR A 148 -3.07 -0.36 23.72
C THR A 148 -3.95 -0.59 22.49
N ARG A 149 -4.08 0.39 21.59
CA ARG A 149 -4.93 0.24 20.39
C ARG A 149 -4.23 -0.67 19.37
N PRO A 150 -4.94 -1.62 18.75
CA PRO A 150 -4.43 -2.29 17.56
C PRO A 150 -4.06 -1.24 16.51
N LEU A 151 -2.89 -1.39 15.89
CA LEU A 151 -2.43 -0.51 14.83
C LEU A 151 -2.16 -1.37 13.61
N MET A 152 -2.81 -1.04 12.51
CA MET A 152 -2.70 -1.71 11.22
C MET A 152 -2.21 -0.73 10.17
N ALA A 153 -1.81 -1.23 9.00
CA ALA A 153 -1.31 -0.39 7.92
C ALA A 153 -1.89 -0.75 6.56
N ILE A 154 -2.05 0.24 5.71
CA ILE A 154 -2.41 0.07 4.30
C ILE A 154 -1.43 0.86 3.45
N GLY A 155 -0.94 0.29 2.35
CA GLY A 155 -0.09 0.98 1.40
C GLY A 155 -0.53 0.77 -0.03
N PHE A 156 -0.75 1.88 -0.75
CA PHE A 156 -1.08 1.85 -2.18
C PHE A 156 0.15 2.12 -3.03
N SER A 157 0.38 1.30 -4.05
CA SER A 157 1.45 1.49 -5.03
C SER A 157 2.81 1.71 -4.35
N LEU A 158 3.47 2.83 -4.60
CA LEU A 158 4.71 3.24 -3.92
C LEU A 158 4.62 3.16 -2.39
N GLY A 159 3.50 3.57 -1.78
CA GLY A 159 3.28 3.44 -0.34
C GLY A 159 3.19 1.99 0.13
N GLY A 160 2.69 1.10 -0.73
CA GLY A 160 2.74 -0.35 -0.50
C GLY A 160 4.17 -0.89 -0.53
N ASN A 161 5.02 -0.42 -1.46
CA ASN A 161 6.43 -0.80 -1.48
C ASN A 161 7.17 -0.37 -0.21
N ILE A 162 6.96 0.88 0.22
CA ILE A 162 7.52 1.38 1.49
C ILE A 162 7.05 0.52 2.67
N LEU A 163 5.75 0.22 2.75
CA LEU A 163 5.19 -0.60 3.82
C LEU A 163 5.79 -2.00 3.85
N LEU A 164 5.83 -2.71 2.73
CA LEU A 164 6.40 -4.07 2.68
C LEU A 164 7.89 -4.08 2.99
N LYS A 165 8.64 -3.08 2.52
CA LYS A 165 10.04 -2.90 2.89
C LYS A 165 10.19 -2.71 4.40
N PHE A 166 9.43 -1.79 5.00
CA PHE A 166 9.45 -1.52 6.43
C PHE A 166 9.15 -2.76 7.28
N LEU A 167 8.10 -3.51 6.91
CA LEU A 167 7.72 -4.74 7.60
C LEU A 167 8.83 -5.81 7.51
N GLY A 168 9.45 -5.97 6.33
CA GLY A 168 10.51 -6.94 6.14
C GLY A 168 11.85 -6.55 6.77
N GLU A 169 12.16 -5.25 6.87
CA GLU A 169 13.34 -4.73 7.60
C GLU A 169 13.27 -5.03 9.09
N ARG A 170 12.06 -4.98 9.68
CA ARG A 170 11.85 -5.27 11.10
C ARG A 170 11.73 -6.77 11.39
N GLY A 171 11.07 -7.49 10.49
CA GLY A 171 10.96 -8.95 10.54
C GLY A 171 10.43 -9.47 11.88
N ALA A 172 11.05 -10.54 12.39
CA ALA A 172 10.63 -11.18 13.64
C ALA A 172 10.92 -10.34 14.91
N ASN A 173 11.75 -9.31 14.79
CA ASN A 173 12.12 -8.44 15.91
C ASN A 173 11.19 -7.22 16.05
N ASP A 174 10.09 -7.17 15.28
CA ASP A 174 9.14 -6.06 15.34
C ASP A 174 8.31 -6.14 16.63
N THR A 175 8.77 -5.51 17.70
CA THR A 175 7.99 -5.35 18.93
C THR A 175 8.12 -3.92 19.45
N PRO A 176 7.03 -3.14 19.53
CA PRO A 176 5.67 -3.46 19.05
C PRO A 176 5.58 -3.46 17.51
N ALA A 177 4.80 -4.37 16.93
CA ALA A 177 4.53 -4.47 15.48
C ALA A 177 3.20 -3.82 15.06
N PHE A 178 2.95 -3.73 13.76
CA PHE A 178 1.60 -3.67 13.22
C PHE A 178 0.87 -5.00 13.45
N SER A 179 -0.44 -4.95 13.71
CA SER A 179 -1.28 -6.14 13.93
C SER A 179 -1.71 -6.81 12.62
N ALA A 180 -1.84 -6.04 11.55
CA ALA A 180 -2.14 -6.51 10.20
C ALA A 180 -1.75 -5.43 9.18
N ALA A 181 -1.55 -5.82 7.93
CA ALA A 181 -1.24 -4.89 6.84
C ALA A 181 -1.96 -5.24 5.52
N VAL A 182 -2.15 -4.26 4.66
CA VAL A 182 -2.62 -4.48 3.28
C VAL A 182 -1.76 -3.68 2.30
N ALA A 183 -1.32 -4.29 1.21
CA ALA A 183 -0.56 -3.63 0.17
C ALA A 183 -1.19 -3.86 -1.22
N ILE A 184 -1.42 -2.78 -1.96
CA ILE A 184 -2.23 -2.78 -3.20
C ILE A 184 -1.41 -2.28 -4.38
N SER A 185 -1.42 -2.98 -5.52
CA SER A 185 -0.72 -2.59 -6.76
C SER A 185 0.75 -2.23 -6.52
N VAL A 186 1.47 -3.03 -5.73
CA VAL A 186 2.82 -2.72 -5.25
C VAL A 186 3.90 -2.90 -6.34
N PRO A 187 4.80 -1.91 -6.56
CA PRO A 187 5.96 -2.08 -7.42
C PRO A 187 7.06 -2.86 -6.71
N TYR A 188 6.92 -4.19 -6.62
CA TYR A 188 7.87 -5.05 -5.91
C TYR A 188 9.32 -4.94 -6.42
N ASP A 189 9.45 -4.70 -7.73
CA ASP A 189 10.71 -4.40 -8.41
C ASP A 189 10.60 -3.02 -9.07
N LEU A 190 11.30 -2.04 -8.51
CA LEU A 190 11.24 -0.65 -8.95
C LEU A 190 11.87 -0.46 -10.32
N SER A 191 12.92 -1.22 -10.65
CA SER A 191 13.60 -1.11 -11.94
C SER A 191 12.69 -1.65 -13.06
N ALA A 192 12.05 -2.81 -12.84
CA ALA A 192 11.06 -3.35 -13.77
C ALA A 192 9.80 -2.47 -13.86
N GLY A 193 9.39 -1.83 -12.76
CA GLY A 193 8.29 -0.87 -12.73
C GLY A 193 8.57 0.39 -13.56
N ALA A 194 9.76 0.97 -13.42
CA ALA A 194 10.19 2.10 -14.25
C ALA A 194 10.20 1.72 -15.74
N ASP A 195 10.78 0.56 -16.09
CA ASP A 195 10.79 0.05 -17.45
C ASP A 195 9.37 -0.11 -18.03
N ALA A 196 8.43 -0.62 -17.23
CA ALA A 196 7.04 -0.81 -17.63
C ALA A 196 6.30 0.52 -17.82
N LEU A 197 6.50 1.46 -16.92
CA LEU A 197 5.88 2.80 -16.98
C LEU A 197 6.42 3.62 -18.16
N GLU A 198 7.67 3.41 -18.56
CA GLU A 198 8.33 4.14 -19.65
C GLU A 198 8.14 3.51 -21.03
N ARG A 199 7.39 2.40 -21.11
CA ARG A 199 6.99 1.79 -22.40
C ARG A 199 6.19 2.77 -23.26
N ARG A 200 6.13 2.49 -24.56
CA ARG A 200 5.38 3.29 -25.54
C ARG A 200 3.87 3.28 -25.24
N GLY A 201 3.18 4.30 -25.73
CA GLY A 201 1.72 4.41 -25.62
C GLY A 201 1.28 5.11 -24.33
N MET A 202 0.20 4.63 -23.72
CA MET A 202 -0.45 5.31 -22.57
C MET A 202 0.44 5.32 -21.31
N THR A 203 1.29 4.31 -21.12
CA THR A 203 2.26 4.26 -20.02
C THR A 203 3.20 5.47 -20.02
N ARG A 204 3.71 5.88 -21.19
CA ARG A 204 4.53 7.10 -21.34
C ARG A 204 3.78 8.39 -20.98
N VAL A 205 2.46 8.44 -21.18
CA VAL A 205 1.64 9.58 -20.75
C VAL A 205 1.58 9.64 -19.23
N TYR A 206 1.43 8.51 -18.54
CA TYR A 206 1.51 8.44 -17.08
C TYR A 206 2.91 8.79 -16.57
N ALA A 207 3.97 8.25 -17.17
CA ALA A 207 5.35 8.59 -16.84
C ALA A 207 5.58 10.11 -16.92
N GLY A 208 5.16 10.74 -18.04
CA GLY A 208 5.27 12.17 -18.24
C GLY A 208 4.42 12.99 -17.24
N TYR A 209 3.27 12.49 -16.80
CA TYR A 209 2.47 13.13 -15.74
C TYR A 209 3.23 13.16 -14.41
N PHE A 210 3.77 12.03 -13.96
CA PHE A 210 4.54 11.96 -12.72
C PHE A 210 5.83 12.76 -12.80
N LEU A 211 6.58 12.62 -13.89
CA LEU A 211 7.84 13.33 -14.13
C LEU A 211 7.65 14.85 -14.07
N ARG A 212 6.60 15.39 -14.69
CA ARG A 212 6.28 16.83 -14.60
C ARG A 212 6.03 17.28 -13.17
N SER A 213 5.35 16.47 -12.36
CA SER A 213 5.08 16.77 -10.96
C SER A 213 6.37 16.78 -10.13
N LEU A 214 7.20 15.74 -10.29
CA LEU A 214 8.49 15.60 -9.62
C LEU A 214 9.47 16.73 -9.97
N VAL A 215 9.64 17.04 -11.25
CA VAL A 215 10.44 18.20 -11.70
C VAL A 215 9.85 19.51 -11.19
N GLY A 216 8.52 19.63 -11.13
CA GLY A 216 7.83 20.78 -10.53
C GLY A 216 8.21 21.00 -9.06
N LYS A 217 8.30 19.94 -8.26
CA LYS A 217 8.75 20.01 -6.86
C LYS A 217 10.20 20.45 -6.73
N VAL A 218 11.09 19.95 -7.61
CA VAL A 218 12.48 20.42 -7.65
C VAL A 218 12.54 21.91 -7.99
N ARG A 219 11.76 22.37 -8.97
CA ARG A 219 11.65 23.81 -9.30
C ARG A 219 11.16 24.66 -8.13
N ALA A 220 10.17 24.16 -7.38
CA ALA A 220 9.64 24.85 -6.21
C ALA A 220 10.68 25.02 -5.09
N LYS A 221 11.69 24.14 -5.00
CA LYS A 221 12.78 24.19 -4.03
C LYS A 221 14.13 24.54 -4.64
N LYS A 222 14.15 25.17 -5.83
CA LYS A 222 15.38 25.44 -6.61
C LYS A 222 16.48 26.11 -5.80
N GLU A 223 16.13 27.05 -4.92
CA GLU A 223 17.11 27.85 -4.17
C GLU A 223 17.90 27.00 -3.19
N ILE A 224 17.23 26.05 -2.54
CA ILE A 224 17.85 25.11 -1.59
C ILE A 224 18.54 23.98 -2.36
N LEU A 225 17.94 23.53 -3.47
CA LEU A 225 18.41 22.39 -4.24
C LEU A 225 19.59 22.69 -5.17
N ALA A 226 19.81 23.94 -5.57
CA ALA A 226 20.92 24.33 -6.44
C ALA A 226 22.31 24.02 -5.85
N ASN A 227 22.41 23.90 -4.52
CA ASN A 227 23.66 23.59 -3.83
C ASN A 227 23.94 22.08 -3.72
N VAL A 228 22.94 21.23 -4.03
CA VAL A 228 23.02 19.77 -3.82
C VAL A 228 22.74 18.97 -5.09
N LEU A 229 22.11 19.58 -6.09
CA LEU A 229 21.75 18.95 -7.36
C LEU A 229 22.26 19.76 -8.55
N ASP A 230 22.60 19.04 -9.61
CA ASP A 230 22.69 19.60 -10.95
C ASP A 230 21.27 19.81 -11.50
N LEU A 231 20.75 21.03 -11.38
CA LEU A 231 19.37 21.34 -11.77
C LEU A 231 19.14 21.22 -13.27
N GLU A 232 20.16 21.46 -14.10
CA GLU A 232 20.03 21.33 -15.56
C GLU A 232 19.85 19.85 -15.94
N ALA A 233 20.60 18.93 -15.31
CA ALA A 233 20.39 17.50 -15.49
C ALA A 233 18.98 17.06 -15.07
N VAL A 234 18.46 17.60 -13.96
CA VAL A 234 17.09 17.30 -13.50
C VAL A 234 16.05 17.83 -14.48
N TRP A 235 16.21 19.04 -15.02
CA TRP A 235 15.27 19.60 -15.98
C TRP A 235 15.33 18.94 -17.36
N ALA A 236 16.47 18.35 -17.71
CA ALA A 236 16.67 17.59 -18.93
C ALA A 236 16.15 16.14 -18.85
N SER A 237 15.72 15.68 -17.67
CA SER A 237 15.20 14.31 -17.48
C SER A 237 14.02 14.02 -18.41
N ALA A 238 14.12 12.95 -19.19
CA ALA A 238 13.08 12.54 -20.14
C ALA A 238 12.24 11.35 -19.63
N THR A 239 12.77 10.64 -18.63
CA THR A 239 12.20 9.45 -18.02
C THR A 239 12.17 9.57 -16.49
N ILE A 240 11.43 8.69 -15.81
CA ILE A 240 11.45 8.61 -14.35
C ILE A 240 12.83 8.11 -13.89
N ARG A 241 13.43 7.18 -14.64
CA ARG A 241 14.81 6.71 -14.38
C ARG A 241 15.84 7.83 -14.45
N ASP A 242 15.77 8.72 -15.45
CA ASP A 242 16.65 9.89 -15.53
C ASP A 242 16.50 10.80 -14.32
N PHE A 243 15.25 11.06 -13.92
CA PHE A 243 14.96 11.90 -12.74
C PHE A 243 15.47 11.24 -11.46
N ASP A 244 15.26 9.93 -11.32
CA ASP A 244 15.73 9.19 -10.16
C ASP A 244 17.25 9.17 -10.08
N ASP A 245 17.97 9.12 -11.21
CA ASP A 245 19.43 9.21 -11.23
C ASP A 245 19.92 10.64 -10.91
N ALA A 246 19.31 11.64 -11.54
CA ALA A 246 19.71 13.03 -11.44
C ALA A 246 19.34 13.69 -10.09
N ALA A 247 18.23 13.28 -9.47
CA ALA A 247 17.68 13.87 -8.25
C ALA A 247 17.57 12.85 -7.11
N THR A 248 16.68 11.85 -7.23
CA THR A 248 16.33 10.95 -6.10
C THR A 248 17.56 10.26 -5.53
N ALA A 249 18.40 9.68 -6.38
CA ALA A 249 19.60 8.96 -5.97
C ALA A 249 20.56 9.88 -5.21
N LYS A 250 20.86 11.06 -5.78
CA LYS A 250 21.78 12.04 -5.19
C LYS A 250 21.29 12.60 -3.87
N LEU A 251 20.00 12.98 -3.79
CA LEU A 251 19.42 13.55 -2.57
C LEU A 251 19.43 12.57 -1.40
N HIS A 252 19.41 11.27 -1.69
CA HIS A 252 19.27 10.21 -0.68
C HIS A 252 20.53 9.32 -0.57
N GLY A 253 21.65 9.73 -1.16
CA GLY A 253 22.94 9.06 -1.00
C GLY A 253 23.06 7.70 -1.70
N PHE A 254 22.24 7.43 -2.72
CA PHE A 254 22.39 6.27 -3.58
C PHE A 254 23.44 6.54 -4.67
N ALA A 255 24.09 5.48 -5.17
CA ALA A 255 25.11 5.62 -6.21
C ALA A 255 24.54 6.04 -7.58
N GLY A 256 23.24 5.80 -7.80
CA GLY A 256 22.50 6.08 -9.03
C GLY A 256 21.12 5.41 -8.97
N ALA A 257 20.34 5.51 -10.04
CA ALA A 257 18.97 4.97 -10.10
C ALA A 257 18.92 3.46 -9.84
N GLU A 258 19.83 2.67 -10.42
CA GLU A 258 19.85 1.21 -10.20
C GLU A 258 20.16 0.83 -8.75
N ASP A 259 21.11 1.52 -8.11
CA ASP A 259 21.42 1.28 -6.70
C ASP A 259 20.22 1.64 -5.81
N TYR A 260 19.56 2.76 -6.12
CA TYR A 260 18.32 3.16 -5.49
C TYR A 260 17.23 2.09 -5.64
N TYR A 261 16.96 1.61 -6.86
CA TYR A 261 15.96 0.58 -7.13
C TYR A 261 16.28 -0.74 -6.42
N HIS A 262 17.54 -1.18 -6.48
CA HIS A 262 17.96 -2.42 -5.85
C HIS A 262 17.85 -2.41 -4.32
N LYS A 263 18.14 -1.26 -3.68
CA LYS A 263 18.03 -1.10 -2.22
C LYS A 263 16.60 -0.84 -1.75
N SER A 264 15.75 -0.27 -2.61
CA SER A 264 14.40 0.17 -2.23
C SER A 264 13.29 -0.79 -2.66
N SER A 265 13.57 -1.74 -3.55
CA SER A 265 12.57 -2.73 -4.02
C SER A 265 12.14 -3.70 -2.92
N SER A 266 10.85 -3.71 -2.60
CA SER A 266 10.28 -4.55 -1.54
C SER A 266 10.42 -6.05 -1.78
N ARG A 267 10.61 -6.51 -3.03
CA ARG A 267 10.80 -7.94 -3.38
C ARG A 267 11.82 -8.66 -2.51
N ARG A 268 12.84 -7.94 -2.03
CA ARG A 268 13.95 -8.49 -1.22
C ARG A 268 13.60 -8.64 0.26
N PHE A 269 12.52 -8.00 0.70
CA PHE A 269 12.10 -7.90 2.10
C PHE A 269 10.87 -8.74 2.40
N VAL A 270 10.08 -9.10 1.38
CA VAL A 270 8.83 -9.87 1.49
C VAL A 270 9.00 -11.19 2.27
N GLN A 271 10.12 -11.90 2.10
CA GLN A 271 10.39 -13.15 2.82
C GLN A 271 10.49 -12.97 4.35
N SER A 272 10.91 -11.78 4.80
CA SER A 272 11.14 -11.47 6.20
C SER A 272 9.90 -10.97 6.93
N ILE A 273 8.81 -10.67 6.22
CA ILE A 273 7.58 -10.15 6.83
C ILE A 273 6.99 -11.19 7.80
N ARG A 274 6.63 -10.73 9.01
CA ARG A 274 6.02 -11.52 10.09
C ARG A 274 4.70 -10.93 10.62
N VAL A 275 4.10 -10.03 9.85
CA VAL A 275 2.78 -9.43 10.13
C VAL A 275 1.78 -9.99 9.12
N PRO A 276 0.57 -10.44 9.54
CA PRO A 276 -0.47 -10.85 8.61
C PRO A 276 -0.72 -9.75 7.57
N THR A 277 -0.43 -10.05 6.30
CA THR A 277 -0.41 -9.05 5.23
C THR A 277 -1.15 -9.53 4.00
N LEU A 278 -2.18 -8.79 3.59
CA LEU A 278 -2.88 -8.99 2.34
C LEU A 278 -2.19 -8.23 1.21
N LEU A 279 -1.91 -8.92 0.11
CA LEU A 279 -1.33 -8.38 -1.12
C LEU A 279 -2.39 -8.45 -2.21
N ILE A 280 -2.78 -7.31 -2.78
CA ILE A 280 -3.76 -7.24 -3.87
C ILE A 280 -3.07 -6.71 -5.12
N HIS A 281 -3.16 -7.46 -6.22
CA HIS A 281 -2.57 -7.07 -7.50
C HIS A 281 -3.45 -7.50 -8.67
N ALA A 282 -3.41 -6.75 -9.77
CA ALA A 282 -4.10 -7.08 -11.00
C ALA A 282 -3.08 -7.52 -12.07
N ARG A 283 -3.34 -8.62 -12.78
CA ARG A 283 -2.47 -9.10 -13.85
C ARG A 283 -2.35 -8.10 -15.01
N ASP A 284 -3.39 -7.30 -15.21
CA ASP A 284 -3.45 -6.24 -16.22
C ASP A 284 -2.96 -4.88 -15.73
N ASP A 285 -2.30 -4.78 -14.57
CA ASP A 285 -1.76 -3.51 -14.07
C ASP A 285 -0.81 -2.88 -15.12
N PRO A 286 -1.14 -1.70 -15.68
CA PRO A 286 -0.37 -1.11 -16.76
C PRO A 286 0.98 -0.55 -16.29
N PHE A 287 1.17 -0.37 -14.99
CA PHE A 287 2.40 0.20 -14.44
C PHE A 287 3.36 -0.91 -14.05
N LEU A 288 2.83 -2.08 -13.70
CA LEU A 288 3.57 -3.14 -13.04
C LEU A 288 3.30 -4.47 -13.72
N ALA A 289 4.33 -5.02 -14.35
CA ALA A 289 4.20 -6.31 -15.01
C ALA A 289 3.97 -7.43 -13.98
N ALA A 290 2.94 -8.26 -14.19
CA ALA A 290 2.66 -9.39 -13.31
C ALA A 290 3.86 -10.35 -13.16
N ALA A 291 4.72 -10.43 -14.18
CA ALA A 291 5.95 -11.21 -14.17
C ALA A 291 7.01 -10.72 -13.17
N ALA A 292 6.89 -9.47 -12.68
CA ALA A 292 7.78 -8.91 -11.67
C ALA A 292 7.35 -9.26 -10.22
N LEU A 293 6.21 -9.94 -10.03
CA LEU A 293 5.80 -10.40 -8.70
C LEU A 293 6.74 -11.50 -8.22
N PRO A 294 7.26 -11.42 -6.99
CA PRO A 294 8.07 -12.49 -6.40
C PRO A 294 7.17 -13.64 -5.89
N LEU A 295 6.38 -14.26 -6.78
CA LEU A 295 5.38 -15.27 -6.43
C LEU A 295 5.94 -16.41 -5.56
N PRO A 296 7.10 -17.03 -5.87
CA PRO A 296 7.63 -18.11 -5.04
C PRO A 296 7.95 -17.64 -3.61
N THR A 297 8.42 -16.40 -3.45
CA THR A 297 8.72 -15.82 -2.14
C THR A 297 7.45 -15.48 -1.36
N ILE A 298 6.41 -15.01 -2.06
CA ILE A 298 5.11 -14.71 -1.47
C ILE A 298 4.44 -16.00 -0.98
N GLU A 299 4.37 -17.02 -1.84
CA GLU A 299 3.75 -18.31 -1.55
C GLU A 299 4.46 -19.07 -0.43
N ALA A 300 5.78 -18.90 -0.30
CA ALA A 300 6.56 -19.51 0.77
C ALA A 300 6.39 -18.84 2.16
N ASN A 301 5.77 -17.64 2.24
CA ASN A 301 5.62 -16.91 3.49
C ASN A 301 4.16 -17.01 4.01
N SER A 302 3.96 -17.74 5.10
CA SER A 302 2.65 -17.98 5.71
C SER A 302 1.96 -16.73 6.29
N PHE A 303 2.68 -15.62 6.43
CA PHE A 303 2.09 -14.34 6.86
C PHE A 303 1.47 -13.56 5.70
N LEU A 304 1.63 -14.02 4.46
CA LEU A 304 1.19 -13.30 3.28
C LEU A 304 0.00 -14.00 2.62
N THR A 305 -1.01 -13.21 2.28
CA THR A 305 -2.12 -13.64 1.42
C THR A 305 -2.04 -12.88 0.12
N LEU A 306 -1.94 -13.58 -1.01
CA LEU A 306 -1.99 -12.95 -2.32
C LEU A 306 -3.38 -13.10 -2.92
N VAL A 307 -3.96 -11.98 -3.33
CA VAL A 307 -5.13 -11.93 -4.21
C VAL A 307 -4.69 -11.33 -5.54
N LEU A 308 -4.67 -12.18 -6.56
CA LEU A 308 -4.27 -11.82 -7.91
C LEU A 308 -5.49 -11.88 -8.83
N THR A 309 -5.99 -10.72 -9.24
CA THR A 309 -7.14 -10.62 -10.16
C THR A 309 -6.66 -10.55 -11.61
N ASP A 310 -7.48 -11.01 -12.56
CA ASP A 310 -7.12 -10.87 -13.99
C ASP A 310 -7.20 -9.42 -14.48
N ARG A 311 -8.08 -8.64 -13.85
CA ARG A 311 -8.32 -7.23 -14.17
C ARG A 311 -8.35 -6.39 -12.91
N GLY A 312 -8.10 -5.11 -13.09
CA GLY A 312 -8.17 -4.13 -12.01
C GLY A 312 -7.36 -2.88 -12.30
N GLY A 313 -6.47 -2.90 -13.30
CA GLY A 313 -5.56 -1.80 -13.58
C GLY A 313 -4.69 -1.44 -12.37
N HIS A 314 -4.11 -0.24 -12.39
CA HIS A 314 -3.31 0.26 -11.28
C HIS A 314 -4.22 0.99 -10.28
N VAL A 315 -4.47 0.38 -9.11
CA VAL A 315 -5.36 0.94 -8.06
C VAL A 315 -6.78 1.22 -8.59
N GLY A 316 -7.21 0.52 -9.63
CA GLY A 316 -8.56 0.62 -10.19
C GLY A 316 -9.55 -0.18 -9.36
N PHE A 317 -9.59 -1.50 -9.58
CA PHE A 317 -10.43 -2.46 -8.85
C PHE A 317 -11.89 -2.00 -8.64
N LEU A 318 -12.44 -1.27 -9.61
CA LEU A 318 -13.85 -0.89 -9.58
C LEU A 318 -14.68 -2.11 -9.93
N GLU A 319 -15.86 -2.21 -9.34
CA GLU A 319 -16.76 -3.33 -9.57
C GLU A 319 -18.17 -2.83 -9.89
N GLY A 320 -18.93 -3.72 -10.57
CA GLY A 320 -20.36 -3.59 -10.75
C GLY A 320 -20.83 -2.29 -11.40
N GLY A 321 -22.12 -2.01 -11.21
CA GLY A 321 -22.72 -0.71 -11.47
C GLY A 321 -22.80 -0.24 -12.92
N LEU A 322 -23.51 0.88 -13.07
CA LEU A 322 -23.43 1.76 -14.22
C LEU A 322 -22.37 2.83 -13.94
N PRO A 323 -21.84 3.56 -14.95
CA PRO A 323 -20.78 4.55 -14.75
C PRO A 323 -21.05 5.61 -13.66
N TRP A 324 -22.31 5.86 -13.32
CA TRP A 324 -22.76 6.83 -12.32
C TRP A 324 -22.97 6.26 -10.90
N ASN A 325 -22.82 4.95 -10.70
CA ASN A 325 -22.87 4.33 -9.37
C ASN A 325 -21.90 3.14 -9.27
N PRO A 326 -20.59 3.37 -9.36
CA PRO A 326 -19.59 2.32 -9.22
C PRO A 326 -19.49 1.84 -7.77
N THR A 327 -19.10 0.57 -7.58
CA THR A 327 -18.65 0.05 -6.27
C THR A 327 -17.14 -0.12 -6.27
N PHE A 328 -16.54 -0.13 -5.09
CA PHE A 328 -15.09 -0.10 -4.90
C PHE A 328 -14.61 -1.36 -4.18
N TRP A 329 -14.39 -2.43 -4.96
CA TRP A 329 -14.13 -3.77 -4.43
C TRP A 329 -12.88 -3.84 -3.55
N VAL A 330 -11.81 -3.11 -3.92
CA VAL A 330 -10.55 -3.19 -3.16
C VAL A 330 -10.68 -2.61 -1.76
N GLU A 331 -11.44 -1.52 -1.60
CA GLU A 331 -11.76 -0.91 -0.31
C GLU A 331 -12.56 -1.86 0.59
N GLU A 332 -13.53 -2.60 0.03
CA GLU A 332 -14.27 -3.64 0.76
C GLU A 332 -13.36 -4.79 1.22
N GLN A 333 -12.43 -5.25 0.35
CA GLN A 333 -11.51 -6.35 0.71
C GLN A 333 -10.52 -5.92 1.78
N ILE A 334 -10.01 -4.68 1.69
CA ILE A 334 -9.14 -4.07 2.70
C ILE A 334 -9.84 -4.12 4.06
N ALA A 335 -11.05 -3.58 4.15
CA ALA A 335 -11.79 -3.51 5.41
C ALA A 335 -12.09 -4.91 5.95
N SER A 336 -12.58 -5.82 5.09
CA SER A 336 -12.89 -7.21 5.46
C SER A 336 -11.68 -7.95 6.04
N PHE A 337 -10.52 -7.85 5.41
CA PHE A 337 -9.30 -8.51 5.88
C PHE A 337 -8.83 -7.97 7.23
N LEU A 338 -8.81 -6.64 7.38
CA LEU A 338 -8.39 -6.01 8.64
C LEU A 338 -9.35 -6.36 9.79
N VAL A 339 -10.66 -6.38 9.54
CA VAL A 339 -11.67 -6.84 10.53
C VAL A 339 -11.41 -8.29 10.93
N HIS A 340 -11.17 -9.18 9.96
CA HIS A 340 -10.86 -10.57 10.23
C HIS A 340 -9.61 -10.72 11.11
N CYS A 341 -8.52 -10.03 10.79
CA CYS A 341 -7.31 -10.06 11.61
C CYS A 341 -7.53 -9.47 13.01
N HIS A 342 -8.34 -8.42 13.13
CA HIS A 342 -8.67 -7.83 14.43
C HIS A 342 -9.43 -8.82 15.33
N GLN A 343 -10.48 -9.46 14.79
CA GLN A 343 -11.30 -10.44 15.50
C GLN A 343 -10.52 -11.72 15.84
N GLY A 344 -9.66 -12.17 14.93
CA GLY A 344 -8.75 -13.30 15.16
C GLY A 344 -7.79 -13.04 16.32
N ALA A 345 -7.22 -11.84 16.41
CA ALA A 345 -6.33 -11.47 17.53
C ALA A 345 -7.07 -11.41 18.89
N SER A 346 -8.36 -11.03 18.89
CA SER A 346 -9.18 -11.00 20.11
C SER A 346 -9.58 -12.38 20.63
N THR A 347 -9.46 -13.44 19.81
CA THR A 347 -9.91 -14.81 20.14
C THR A 347 -8.77 -15.78 20.44
N THR A 348 -7.52 -15.43 20.12
CA THR A 348 -6.35 -16.29 20.35
C THR A 348 -5.69 -16.05 21.72
N ASN A 349 -5.53 -17.13 22.50
CA ASN A 349 -4.65 -17.22 23.67
C ASN A 349 -3.20 -16.83 23.27
N PRO A 350 -2.45 -16.02 24.05
CA PRO A 350 -1.11 -15.56 23.70
C PRO A 350 -0.06 -16.62 23.31
N ASP A 351 -0.30 -17.91 23.62
CA ASP A 351 0.56 -19.04 23.23
C ASP A 351 0.11 -19.75 21.93
N ALA A 352 -0.98 -19.31 21.29
CA ALA A 352 -1.52 -19.92 20.08
C ALA A 352 -0.85 -19.36 18.82
N THR A 353 -0.48 -20.26 17.90
CA THR A 353 0.04 -19.92 16.58
C THR A 353 -0.97 -19.03 15.83
N PRO A 354 -0.54 -17.92 15.19
CA PRO A 354 -1.46 -17.01 14.51
C PRO A 354 -2.30 -17.73 13.45
N ILE A 355 -3.55 -17.31 13.32
CA ILE A 355 -4.50 -17.81 12.33
C ILE A 355 -3.95 -17.46 10.94
N LEU A 356 -3.64 -18.48 10.15
CA LEU A 356 -2.97 -18.35 8.85
C LEU A 356 -4.01 -18.26 7.72
N PRO A 357 -4.01 -17.19 6.92
CA PRO A 357 -4.80 -17.14 5.69
C PRO A 357 -4.14 -17.98 4.59
N GLY A 358 -4.92 -18.88 3.98
CA GLY A 358 -4.48 -19.71 2.85
C GLY A 358 -4.44 -18.93 1.53
N TRP A 359 -3.75 -19.48 0.53
CA TRP A 359 -3.79 -18.99 -0.85
C TRP A 359 -5.19 -19.22 -1.43
N VAL A 360 -5.79 -18.19 -2.03
CA VAL A 360 -7.15 -18.25 -2.60
C VAL A 360 -7.06 -17.79 -4.05
N ASP A 361 -7.36 -18.68 -4.99
CA ASP A 361 -7.63 -18.31 -6.38
C ASP A 361 -9.05 -17.75 -6.46
N PRO A 362 -9.23 -16.43 -6.68
CA PRO A 362 -10.55 -15.83 -6.75
C PRO A 362 -11.36 -16.30 -7.97
N ASN A 363 -10.77 -17.04 -8.91
CA ASN A 363 -11.41 -17.48 -10.16
C ASN A 363 -12.04 -18.89 -10.12
N THR A 364 -12.07 -19.56 -8.95
CA THR A 364 -12.72 -20.87 -8.84
C THR A 364 -14.23 -20.71 -8.57
N GLU A 365 -15.03 -20.80 -9.64
CA GLU A 365 -16.46 -21.12 -9.52
C GLU A 365 -16.60 -22.56 -9.02
N ASN A 366 -17.16 -22.74 -7.82
CA ASN A 366 -17.76 -24.03 -7.48
C ASN A 366 -18.97 -24.21 -8.42
N LEU A 367 -18.81 -25.12 -9.39
CA LEU A 367 -19.91 -25.72 -10.16
C LEU A 367 -20.80 -26.58 -9.27
#